data_AF-A0AAV1WYK0-F1
#
_entry.id   AF-A0AAV1WYK0-F1
#
_cell.length_a   1.000
_cell.length_b   1.000
_cell.length_c   1.000
_cell.angle_alpha   90.00
_cell.angle_beta   90.00
_cell.angle_gamma   90.00
#
_symmetry.space_group_name_H-M   'P 1'
#
loop_
_entity.id
_entity.type
_entity.pdbx_description
1 polymer ?
#
loop_
_entity_poly.entity_id
_entity_poly.type
_entity_poly.pdbx_seq_one_letter_code
_entity_poly.pdbx_strand_id
1 'polypeptide(L)' 'MGTAFLLFTSYQVTHNANDLTLCSQIVKSCDPDSIDSRDVTFICGRAGVYALGPVAAKHGDDGDSMRYYLSQFEKVCKY' A
#
# COMPACT_ATOMS: atom_id res chain seq x y z
N MET A 1 -5.82 5.74 2.73
CA MET A 1 -4.98 5.63 1.52
C MET A 1 -4.30 6.91 1.06
N GLY A 2 -5.02 8.02 0.81
CA GLY A 2 -4.40 9.27 0.32
C GLY A 2 -3.21 9.78 1.16
N THR A 3 -3.33 9.72 2.49
CA THR A 3 -2.24 10.07 3.42
C THR A 3 -1.00 9.17 3.26
N ALA A 4 -1.19 7.87 3.07
CA ALA A 4 -0.07 6.94 2.85
C ALA A 4 0.66 7.26 1.54
N PHE A 5 -0.08 7.57 0.47
CA PHE A 5 0.50 7.95 -0.80
C PHE A 5 1.30 9.27 -0.70
N LEU A 6 0.78 10.25 0.05
CA LEU A 6 1.49 11.50 0.32
C LEU A 6 2.78 11.27 1.12
N LEU A 7 2.73 10.44 2.17
CA LEU A 7 3.92 10.09 2.94
C LEU A 7 4.96 9.34 2.11
N PHE A 8 4.53 8.42 1.24
CA PHE A 8 5.43 7.76 0.32
C PHE A 8 6.09 8.74 -0.66
N THR A 9 5.33 9.71 -1.17
CA THR A 9 5.86 10.79 -2.01
C THR A 9 6.87 11.66 -1.23
N SER A 10 6.57 11.99 0.03
CA SER A 10 7.49 12.71 0.93
C SER A 10 8.79 11.94 1.11
N TYR A 11 8.71 10.63 1.37
CA TYR A 11 9.86 9.74 1.45
C TYR A 11 10.69 9.73 0.16
N GLN A 12 10.07 9.72 -1.02
CA GLN A 12 10.82 9.75 -2.29
C GLN A 12 11.65 11.02 -2.47
N VAL A 13 11.18 12.15 -1.94
CA VAL A 13 11.88 13.44 -2.06
C VAL A 13 12.91 13.63 -0.95
N THR A 14 12.61 13.18 0.27
CA THR A 14 13.38 13.50 1.48
C THR A 14 14.24 12.33 1.98
N HIS A 15 13.96 11.11 1.55
CA HIS A 15 14.47 9.86 2.11
C HIS A 15 14.23 9.70 3.62
N ASN A 16 13.21 10.37 4.17
CA ASN A 16 12.86 10.24 5.57
C ASN A 16 12.22 8.88 5.87
N ALA A 17 12.96 8.01 6.57
CA ALA A 17 12.50 6.66 6.92
C ALA A 17 11.24 6.65 7.81
N ASN A 18 10.98 7.72 8.56
CA ASN A 18 9.75 7.84 9.37
C ASN A 18 8.51 7.97 8.47
N ASP A 19 8.62 8.69 7.34
CA ASP A 19 7.53 8.83 6.39
C ASP A 19 7.21 7.49 5.73
N LEU A 20 8.25 6.72 5.38
CA LEU A 20 8.08 5.35 4.89
C LEU A 20 7.44 4.43 5.93
N THR A 21 7.89 4.50 7.19
CA THR A 21 7.36 3.69 8.29
C THR A 21 5.87 4.00 8.52
N LEU A 22 5.51 5.28 8.56
CA LEU A 22 4.14 5.71 8.75
C LEU A 22 3.26 5.37 7.53
N CYS A 23 3.80 5.49 6.31
CA CYS A 23 3.14 5.01 5.10
C CYS A 23 2.77 3.52 5.23
N SER A 24 3.74 2.66 5.58
CA SER A 24 3.53 1.22 5.75
C SER A 24 2.49 0.89 6.83
N GLN A 25 2.50 1.63 7.95
CA GLN A 25 1.48 1.47 9.00
C GLN A 25 0.08 1.82 8.51
N ILE A 26 -0.08 2.93 7.79
CA ILE A 26 -1.39 3.33 7.25
C ILE A 26 -1.88 2.32 6.23
N VAL A 27 -1.01 1.83 5.33
CA VAL A 27 -1.41 0.78 4.37
C VAL A 27 -1.91 -0.46 5.12
N LYS A 28 -1.16 -0.91 6.14
CA LYS A 28 -1.53 -2.09 6.94
C LYS A 28 -2.86 -1.90 7.67
N SER A 29 -3.15 -0.70 8.17
CA SER A 29 -4.45 -0.39 8.78
C SER A 29 -5.58 -0.33 7.75
N CYS A 30 -5.32 0.16 6.53
CA CYS A 30 -6.33 0.21 5.46
C CYS A 30 -6.63 -1.17 4.85
N ASP A 31 -5.74 -2.16 4.95
CA ASP A 31 -5.94 -3.49 4.38
C ASP A 31 -7.23 -4.19 4.85
N PRO A 32 -7.44 -4.46 6.15
CA PRO A 32 -8.65 -5.14 6.61
C PRO A 32 -9.93 -4.37 6.25
N ASP A 33 -9.91 -3.04 6.37
CA ASP A 33 -11.05 -2.17 6.03
C ASP A 33 -11.39 -2.19 4.54
N SER A 34 -10.42 -2.54 3.70
CA SER A 34 -10.61 -2.57 2.26
C SER A 34 -11.26 -3.86 1.78
N ILE A 35 -11.15 -4.98 2.52
CA ILE A 35 -11.55 -6.34 2.09
C ILE A 35 -13.02 -6.42 1.63
N ASP A 36 -13.93 -5.69 2.24
CA ASP A 36 -15.35 -5.73 1.86
C ASP A 36 -15.75 -4.70 0.80
N SER A 37 -14.81 -3.84 0.39
CA SER A 37 -15.07 -2.81 -0.63
C SER A 37 -15.27 -3.43 -2.01
N ARG A 38 -16.34 -3.02 -2.70
CA ARG A 38 -16.60 -3.39 -4.10
C ARG A 38 -15.74 -2.60 -5.08
N ASP A 39 -15.16 -1.49 -4.64
CA ASP A 39 -14.34 -0.65 -5.50
C ASP A 39 -12.94 -1.28 -5.67
N VAL A 40 -12.52 -1.40 -6.93
CA VAL A 40 -11.25 -2.03 -7.33
C VAL A 40 -10.29 -1.01 -7.97
N THR A 41 -10.57 0.28 -7.86
CA THR A 41 -9.70 1.32 -8.42
C THR A 41 -8.61 1.73 -7.45
N PHE A 42 -7.56 2.39 -7.96
CA PHE A 42 -6.45 2.85 -7.13
C PHE A 42 -6.87 3.90 -6.07
N ILE A 43 -7.76 4.83 -6.45
CA ILE A 43 -8.10 5.98 -5.58
C ILE A 43 -9.17 5.60 -4.55
N CYS A 44 -10.21 4.89 -4.96
CA CYS A 44 -11.38 4.62 -4.14
C CYS A 44 -11.49 3.16 -3.67
N GLY A 45 -10.61 2.28 -4.15
CA GLY A 45 -10.76 0.86 -4.00
C GLY A 45 -9.57 0.14 -3.39
N ARG A 46 -9.74 -1.18 -3.27
CA ARG A 46 -8.73 -2.11 -2.77
C ARG A 46 -7.45 -2.12 -3.57
N ALA A 47 -7.52 -1.88 -4.88
CA ALA A 47 -6.32 -1.83 -5.71
C ALA A 47 -5.35 -0.74 -5.25
N GLY A 48 -5.83 0.34 -4.62
CA GLY A 48 -4.95 1.34 -4.01
C GLY A 48 -4.06 0.76 -2.92
N VAL A 49 -4.66 0.02 -1.99
CA VAL A 49 -3.96 -0.64 -0.87
C VAL A 49 -2.93 -1.63 -1.43
N TYR A 50 -3.38 -2.49 -2.33
CA TYR A 50 -2.56 -3.57 -2.88
C TYR A 50 -1.50 -3.10 -3.90
N ALA A 51 -1.67 -1.92 -4.49
CA ALA A 51 -0.66 -1.29 -5.35
C ALA A 51 0.41 -0.56 -4.53
N LEU A 52 0.02 0.17 -3.48
CA LEU A 52 0.96 0.96 -2.68
C LEU A 52 1.74 0.10 -1.68
N GLY A 53 1.09 -0.88 -1.06
CA GLY A 53 1.69 -1.76 -0.05
C GLY A 53 2.98 -2.47 -0.46
N PRO A 54 3.07 -3.14 -1.61
CA PRO A 54 4.28 -3.84 -2.00
C PRO A 54 5.41 -2.89 -2.37
N VAL A 55 5.08 -1.69 -2.86
CA VAL A 55 6.07 -0.64 -3.15
C VAL A 55 6.67 -0.11 -1.85
N ALA A 56 5.85 0.25 -0.87
CA ALA A 56 6.31 0.69 0.44
C ALA A 56 7.12 -0.41 1.15
N ALA A 57 6.63 -1.66 1.11
CA ALA A 57 7.30 -2.82 1.69
C ALA A 57 8.67 -3.10 1.05
N LYS A 58 8.79 -2.97 -0.28
CA LYS A 58 10.07 -3.11 -0.98
C LYS A 58 11.10 -2.08 -0.52
N HIS A 59 10.70 -0.84 -0.28
CA HIS A 59 11.59 0.20 0.24
C HIS A 59 11.95 0.00 1.72
N GLY A 60 11.08 -0.67 2.48
CA GLY A 60 11.28 -0.98 3.90
C GLY A 60 11.94 -2.33 4.18
N ASP A 61 12.42 -3.04 3.16
CA ASP A 61 12.96 -4.40 3.25
C ASP A 61 12.00 -5.44 3.88
N ASP A 62 10.68 -5.19 3.78
CA ASP A 62 9.63 -6.08 4.29
C ASP A 62 9.16 -7.04 3.19
N GLY A 63 9.95 -8.09 2.98
CA GLY A 63 9.67 -9.08 1.93
C GLY A 63 8.35 -9.84 2.09
N ASP A 64 7.87 -10.04 3.32
CA ASP A 64 6.64 -10.77 3.60
C ASP A 64 5.41 -9.93 3.24
N SER A 65 5.37 -8.67 3.69
CA SER A 65 4.32 -7.74 3.27
C SER A 65 4.35 -7.51 1.75
N MET A 66 5.53 -7.44 1.14
CA MET A 66 5.65 -7.28 -0.31
C MET A 66 4.97 -8.43 -1.06
N ARG A 67 5.27 -9.69 -0.68
CA ARG A 67 4.66 -10.88 -1.29
C ARG A 67 3.15 -10.93 -1.05
N TYR A 68 2.73 -10.62 0.16
CA TYR A 68 1.31 -10.59 0.52
C TYR A 68 0.53 -9.61 -0.35
N TYR A 69 0.94 -8.35 -0.43
CA TYR A 69 0.20 -7.34 -1.19
C TYR A 69 0.23 -7.60 -2.69
N LEU A 70 1.34 -8.10 -3.25
CA LEU A 70 1.39 -8.52 -4.66
C LEU A 70 0.38 -9.63 -4.95
N SER A 71 0.27 -10.63 -4.07
CA SER A 71 -0.72 -11.70 -4.21
C SER A 71 -2.15 -11.16 -4.18
N GLN A 72 -2.45 -10.17 -3.33
CA GLN A 72 -3.77 -9.55 -3.30
C GLN A 72 -4.03 -8.68 -4.52
N PHE A 73 -3.04 -7.92 -4.98
CA PHE A 73 -3.14 -7.09 -6.19
C PHE A 73 -3.50 -7.94 -7.41
N GLU A 74 -2.82 -9.08 -7.58
CA GLU A 74 -3.12 -10.02 -8.66
C GLU A 74 -4.54 -10.56 -8.62
N LYS A 75 -5.11 -10.80 -7.43
CA LYS A 75 -6.52 -11.27 -7.31
C LYS A 75 -7.51 -10.19 -7.74
N VAL A 76 -7.20 -8.93 -7.46
CA VAL A 76 -8.04 -7.79 -7.87
C VAL A 76 -7.95 -7.50 -9.37
N CYS A 77 -6.80 -7.75 -10.00
CA CYS A 77 -6.60 -7.50 -11.44
C CYS A 77 -6.92 -8.69 -12.36
N LYS A 78 -7.28 -9.86 -11.82
CA LYS A 78 -7.56 -11.08 -12.61
C LYS A 78 -9.02 -11.21 -13.10
N TYR A 79 -9.86 -10.20 -12.86
CA TYR A 79 -11.24 -10.09 -13.36
C TYR A 79 -11.50 -8.68 -13.89
#